data_AF-A0A7I7S8S8-F1
#
_entry.id   AF-A0A7I7S8S8-F1
#
_cell.length_a   1.000
_cell.length_b   1.000
_cell.length_c   1.000
_cell.angle_alpha   90.00
_cell.angle_beta   90.00
_cell.angle_gamma   90.00
#
_symmetry.space_group_name_H-M   'P 1'
#
loop_
_entity.id
_entity.type
_entity.pdbx_description
1 polymer ?
#
loop_
_entity_poly.entity_id
_entity_poly.type
_entity_poly.pdbx_seq_one_letter_code
_entity_poly.pdbx_strand_id
1 'polypeptide(L)' 'MTASRLGDRTATTGSPLHTYGNGHQVTGSPGALTFHGHDEIGLVYGAAPAQIPGGYAFGDL' A
#
# COMPACT_ATOMS: atom_id res chain seq x y z
N MET A 1 -9.23 -13.41 1.28
CA MET A 1 -9.66 -12.28 0.42
C MET A 1 -8.42 -11.53 -0.03
N THR A 2 -8.17 -11.43 -1.34
CA THR A 2 -7.13 -10.55 -1.89
C THR A 2 -7.60 -9.10 -1.70
N ALA A 3 -6.69 -8.15 -1.44
CA ALA A 3 -7.07 -6.75 -1.34
C ALA A 3 -7.51 -6.24 -2.71
N SER A 4 -8.79 -6.41 -2.99
CA SER A 4 -9.36 -6.09 -4.30
C SER A 4 -10.04 -4.74 -4.30
N ARG A 5 -9.98 -3.96 -3.20
CA ARG A 5 -10.73 -2.70 -3.11
C ARG A 5 -10.03 -1.66 -2.22
N LEU A 6 -10.00 -0.42 -2.70
CA LEU A 6 -9.57 0.76 -1.95
C LEU A 6 -10.69 1.81 -2.07
N GLY A 7 -11.44 2.03 -0.98
CA GLY A 7 -12.64 2.86 -1.01
C GLY A 7 -13.71 2.30 -1.97
N ASP A 8 -14.10 3.08 -2.97
CA ASP A 8 -15.05 2.69 -4.03
C ASP A 8 -14.37 2.07 -5.27
N ARG A 9 -13.03 1.97 -5.29
CA ARG A 9 -12.25 1.45 -6.41
C ARG A 9 -11.96 -0.03 -6.26
N THR A 10 -12.30 -0.82 -7.28
CA THR A 10 -11.93 -2.25 -7.36
C THR A 10 -10.65 -2.43 -8.17
N ALA A 11 -9.71 -3.22 -7.66
CA ALA A 11 -8.47 -3.57 -8.35
C ALA A 11 -8.77 -4.45 -9.56
N THR A 12 -8.16 -4.12 -10.70
CA THR A 12 -8.23 -4.89 -11.95
C THR A 12 -6.83 -5.11 -12.50
N THR A 13 -6.69 -5.90 -13.56
CA THR A 13 -5.39 -6.08 -14.23
C THR A 13 -4.86 -4.77 -14.83
N GLY A 14 -5.72 -3.86 -15.28
CA GLY A 14 -5.34 -2.54 -15.80
C GLY A 14 -5.20 -1.47 -14.72
N SER A 15 -5.65 -1.74 -13.50
CA SER A 15 -5.50 -0.84 -12.35
C SER A 15 -5.35 -1.67 -11.08
N PRO A 16 -4.17 -2.26 -10.86
CA PRO A 16 -3.91 -3.09 -9.69
C PRO A 16 -3.86 -2.23 -8.41
N LEU A 17 -3.92 -2.91 -7.27
CA LEU A 17 -3.64 -2.31 -5.98
C LEU A 17 -2.24 -2.75 -5.53
N HIS A 18 -1.37 -1.78 -5.29
CA HIS A 18 -0.03 -1.99 -4.76
C HIS A 18 0.00 -1.59 -3.28
N THR A 19 0.83 -2.30 -2.52
CA THR A 19 1.05 -2.01 -1.11
C THR A 19 2.52 -1.96 -0.81
N TYR A 20 2.87 -0.99 0.02
CA TYR A 20 4.23 -0.72 0.44
C TYR A 20 4.26 -0.60 1.95
N GLY A 21 5.22 -1.28 2.59
CA GLY A 21 5.50 -1.15 4.01
C GLY A 21 6.93 -0.66 4.18
N ASN A 22 7.14 0.44 4.90
CA ASN A 22 8.46 1.01 5.19
C ASN A 22 9.33 1.17 3.92
N GLY A 23 8.73 1.63 2.82
CA GLY A 23 9.43 1.81 1.55
C GLY A 23 9.61 0.57 0.67
N HIS A 24 9.11 -0.59 1.09
CA HIS A 24 9.27 -1.85 0.36
C HIS A 24 7.94 -2.37 -0.16
N GLN A 25 7.90 -2.85 -1.41
CA GLN A 25 6.71 -3.46 -1.97
C GLN A 25 6.37 -4.75 -1.23
N VAL A 26 5.12 -4.83 -0.77
CA VAL A 26 4.54 -6.02 -0.15
C VAL A 26 3.81 -6.82 -1.23
N THR A 27 4.07 -8.12 -1.28
CA THR A 27 3.35 -9.05 -2.17
C THR A 27 2.26 -9.81 -1.39
N GLY A 28 1.27 -10.33 -2.12
CA GLY A 28 0.15 -11.07 -1.51
C GLY A 28 -1.02 -10.17 -1.15
N SER A 29 -1.77 -10.52 -0.09
CA SER A 29 -2.94 -9.74 0.33
C SER A 29 -2.54 -8.68 1.36
N PRO A 30 -2.73 -7.39 1.07
CA PRO A 30 -2.57 -6.30 2.03
C PRO A 30 -3.38 -6.47 3.32
N GLY A 31 -4.53 -7.14 3.26
CA GLY A 31 -5.32 -7.45 4.45
C GLY A 31 -4.71 -8.51 5.38
N ALA A 32 -3.60 -9.13 4.99
CA ALA A 32 -2.82 -10.06 5.80
C ALA A 32 -1.56 -9.41 6.41
N LEU A 33 -1.39 -8.09 6.24
CA LEU A 33 -0.29 -7.36 6.86
C LEU A 33 -0.45 -7.34 8.39
N THR A 34 0.61 -7.73 9.08
CA THR A 34 0.77 -7.48 10.52
C THR A 34 1.42 -6.12 10.68
N PHE A 35 0.75 -5.21 11.38
CA PHE A 35 1.30 -3.88 11.68
C PHE A 35 2.10 -3.91 12.98
N HIS A 36 3.27 -3.30 12.95
CA HIS A 36 4.10 -2.99 14.10
C HIS A 36 4.04 -1.50 14.42
N GLY A 37 4.55 -1.12 15.59
CA GLY A 37 4.69 0.29 15.95
C GLY A 37 5.56 1.01 14.94
N HIS A 38 5.05 2.14 14.43
CA HIS A 38 5.71 3.02 13.47
C HIS A 38 5.90 2.44 12.06
N ASP A 39 5.16 1.38 11.70
CA ASP A 39 5.11 0.96 10.30
C ASP A 39 4.42 2.02 9.45
N GLU A 40 5.05 2.35 8.32
CA GLU A 40 4.53 3.25 7.32
C GLU A 40 3.94 2.47 6.16
N ILE A 41 2.63 2.66 5.91
CA ILE A 41 1.90 1.89 4.90
C ILE A 41 1.43 2.79 3.76
N GLY A 42 1.90 2.50 2.56
CA GLY A 42 1.44 3.11 1.32
C GLY A 42 0.52 2.19 0.54
N LEU A 43 -0.65 2.67 0.13
CA LEU A 43 -1.57 1.98 -0.78
C LEU A 43 -1.69 2.79 -2.08
N VAL A 44 -1.36 2.17 -3.22
CA VAL A 44 -1.39 2.83 -4.53
C VAL A 44 -2.32 2.08 -5.46
N TYR A 45 -3.32 2.78 -5.99
CA TYR A 45 -4.23 2.25 -7.02
C TYR A 45 -3.77 2.67 -8.41
N GLY A 46 -3.64 1.71 -9.33
CA GLY A 46 -3.21 1.96 -10.70
C GLY A 46 -1.74 1.63 -10.92
N ALA A 47 -1.03 2.49 -11.64
CA ALA A 47 0.39 2.27 -11.94
C ALA A 47 1.25 2.34 -10.66
N ALA A 48 2.25 1.47 -10.58
CA ALA A 48 3.26 1.54 -9.54
C ALA A 48 4.01 2.88 -9.60
N PRO A 49 4.34 3.51 -8.46
CA PRO A 49 5.10 4.74 -8.43
C PRO A 49 6.54 4.50 -8.91
N ALA A 50 7.13 5.49 -9.57
CA ALA A 50 8.51 5.43 -10.03
C ALA A 50 9.53 5.43 -8.86
N GLN A 51 9.16 6.02 -7.73
CA GLN A 51 9.91 5.96 -6.48
C GLN A 51 8.97 5.58 -5.36
N ILE A 52 9.40 4.61 -4.55
CA ILE A 52 8.69 4.23 -3.32
C ILE A 52 9.26 5.10 -2.20
N PRO A 53 8.44 5.92 -1.51
CA PRO A 53 8.92 6.69 -0.37
C PRO A 53 9.32 5.73 0.76
N GLY A 54 10.55 5.87 1.27
CA GLY A 54 11.05 5.11 2.43
C GLY A 54 10.75 5.74 3.78
N GLY A 55 9.90 6.77 3.80
CA GLY A 55 9.62 7.63 4.93
C GLY A 55 8.39 8.50 4.65
N TYR A 56 7.47 8.62 5.61
CA TYR A 56 6.39 9.59 5.62
C TYR A 56 6.46 10.39 6.92
N ALA A 57 6.72 11.69 6.82
CA ALA A 57 6.59 12.60 7.94
C ALA A 57 5.10 12.85 8.20
N PHE A 58 4.49 12.06 9.08
CA PHE A 58 3.25 12.45 9.73
C PHE A 58 3.65 13.52 10.77
N GLY A 59 3.30 14.79 10.52
CA GLY A 59 3.56 15.86 11.50
C GLY A 59 3.01 15.50 12.88
N ASP A 60 3.53 16.15 13.93
CA ASP A 60 3.13 15.89 15.32
C ASP A 60 1.59 15.82 15.45
N LEU A 61 1.08 14.65 15.85
CA LEU A 61 -0.35 14.37 16.04
C LEU A 61 -0.88 14.93 17.36
#